data_AF-A0A7W4CVL2-F1
#
_entry.id   AF-A0A7W4CVL2-F1
#
_cell.length_a   1.000
_cell.length_b   1.000
_cell.length_c   1.000
_cell.angle_alpha   90.00
_cell.angle_beta   90.00
_cell.angle_gamma   90.00
#
_symmetry.space_group_name_H-M   'P 1'
#
loop_
_entity.id
_entity.type
_entity.pdbx_description
1 polymer ?
#
loop_
_entity_poly.entity_id
_entity_poly.type
_entity_poly.pdbx_seq_one_letter_code
_entity_poly.pdbx_strand_id
1 'polypeptide(L)'
;MSQTMKPATAAAKLGIYLPAAPEEFQNTPITRDDLDALREDPPAWLVELRRNGPFPRDVVAQKLGISRAGLARAGVSDAMTSDEIGELIADPPGWLVEERETHKKVLKAQAGEPQPAPARKPRSTAPKQRGRWR
;
A
#
# COMPACT_ATOMS: atom_id res chain seq x y z
N MET A 1 -20.54 -6.04 -15.60
CA MET A 1 -19.48 -7.06 -15.72
C MET A 1 -18.66 -7.01 -14.45
N SER A 2 -18.68 -8.07 -13.63
CA SER A 2 -17.81 -8.18 -12.46
C SER A 2 -16.37 -8.38 -12.94
N GLN A 3 -15.48 -7.45 -12.59
CA GLN A 3 -14.07 -7.57 -12.93
C GLN A 3 -13.41 -8.50 -11.91
N THR A 4 -12.94 -9.66 -12.38
CA THR A 4 -12.16 -10.61 -11.59
C THR A 4 -10.70 -10.15 -11.50
N MET A 5 -10.06 -10.40 -10.36
CA MET A 5 -8.65 -10.13 -10.13
C MET A 5 -7.91 -11.35 -9.58
N LYS A 6 -6.60 -11.35 -9.77
CA LYS A 6 -5.73 -12.42 -9.27
C LYS A 6 -5.76 -12.44 -7.73
N PRO A 7 -5.65 -13.62 -7.09
CA PRO A 7 -5.53 -13.76 -5.63
C PRO A 7 -4.46 -12.86 -5.02
N ALA A 8 -3.30 -12.73 -5.67
CA ALA A 8 -2.24 -11.83 -5.24
C ALA A 8 -2.67 -10.36 -5.17
N THR A 9 -3.47 -9.89 -6.13
CA THR A 9 -4.03 -8.54 -6.12
C THR A 9 -5.07 -8.37 -5.00
N ALA A 10 -5.90 -9.40 -4.77
CA ALA A 10 -6.88 -9.39 -3.69
C ALA A 10 -6.21 -9.36 -2.30
N ALA A 11 -5.20 -10.22 -2.07
CA ALA A 11 -4.40 -10.25 -0.86
C ALA A 11 -3.75 -8.89 -0.57
N ALA A 12 -3.13 -8.26 -1.57
CA ALA A 12 -2.54 -6.94 -1.44
C ALA A 12 -3.58 -5.88 -1.04
N LYS A 13 -4.79 -5.94 -1.60
CA LYS A 13 -5.91 -5.05 -1.26
C LYS A 13 -6.52 -5.32 0.12
N LEU A 14 -6.36 -6.53 0.65
CA LEU A 14 -6.79 -6.93 2.00
C LEU A 14 -5.72 -6.69 3.06
N GLY A 15 -4.47 -6.42 2.64
CA GLY A 15 -3.33 -6.21 3.52
C GLY A 15 -2.79 -7.50 4.15
N ILE A 16 -2.93 -8.65 3.48
CA ILE A 16 -2.52 -9.96 4.00
C ILE A 16 -1.39 -10.58 3.18
N TYR A 17 -0.64 -11.48 3.80
CA TYR A 17 0.37 -12.28 3.12
C TYR A 17 -0.29 -13.49 2.44
N LEU A 18 -0.34 -13.49 1.11
CA LEU A 18 -1.06 -14.50 0.32
C LEU A 18 -0.68 -15.95 0.68
N PRO A 19 0.61 -16.32 0.84
CA PRO A 19 0.97 -17.70 1.14
C PRO A 19 0.44 -18.23 2.47
N ALA A 20 0.02 -17.34 3.39
CA ALA A 20 -0.59 -17.73 4.67
C ALA A 20 -2.12 -17.82 4.61
N ALA A 21 -2.75 -17.43 3.50
CA ALA A 21 -4.19 -17.58 3.30
C ALA A 21 -4.57 -19.03 2.99
N PRO A 22 -5.82 -19.46 3.18
CA PRO A 22 -6.29 -20.79 2.78
C PRO A 22 -6.09 -21.05 1.28
N GLU A 23 -5.85 -22.32 0.90
CA GLU A 23 -5.60 -22.72 -0.49
C GLU A 23 -6.73 -22.31 -1.45
N GLU A 24 -7.98 -22.36 -0.98
CA GLU A 24 -9.15 -21.91 -1.73
C GLU A 24 -9.03 -20.44 -2.15
N PHE A 25 -8.57 -19.57 -1.24
CA PHE A 25 -8.32 -18.16 -1.56
C PHE A 25 -7.09 -17.99 -2.46
N GLN A 26 -6.04 -18.82 -2.28
CA GLN A 26 -4.81 -18.72 -3.07
C GLN A 26 -5.01 -19.09 -4.55
N ASN A 27 -5.93 -20.01 -4.84
CA ASN A 27 -6.13 -20.56 -6.18
C ASN A 27 -7.36 -20.00 -6.92
N THR A 28 -8.27 -19.32 -6.21
CA THR A 28 -9.54 -18.86 -6.81
C THR A 28 -9.48 -17.38 -7.19
N PRO A 29 -9.72 -17.01 -8.46
CA PRO A 29 -9.89 -15.61 -8.83
C PRO A 29 -11.01 -14.93 -8.04
N ILE A 30 -10.73 -13.74 -7.53
CA ILE A 30 -11.64 -13.00 -6.63
C ILE A 30 -12.33 -11.90 -7.45
N THR A 31 -13.66 -11.78 -7.39
CA THR A 31 -14.34 -10.61 -7.97
C THR A 31 -14.21 -9.40 -7.06
N ARG A 32 -14.49 -8.21 -7.60
CA ARG A 32 -14.59 -7.01 -6.75
C ARG A 32 -15.64 -7.18 -5.64
N ASP A 33 -16.78 -7.79 -5.95
CA ASP A 33 -17.87 -7.98 -5.01
C ASP A 33 -17.47 -8.95 -3.89
N ASP A 34 -16.76 -10.04 -4.21
CA ASP A 34 -16.21 -10.98 -3.21
C ASP A 34 -15.18 -10.31 -2.30
N LEU A 35 -14.33 -9.44 -2.87
CA LEU A 35 -13.35 -8.69 -2.08
C LEU A 35 -14.02 -7.75 -1.09
N ASP A 36 -15.10 -7.09 -1.51
CA ASP A 36 -15.86 -6.19 -0.66
C ASP A 36 -16.63 -6.98 0.41
N ALA A 37 -17.20 -8.15 0.08
CA ALA A 37 -17.79 -9.08 1.06
C ALA A 37 -16.77 -9.53 2.12
N LEU A 38 -15.55 -9.90 1.72
CA LEU A 38 -14.46 -10.25 2.66
C LEU A 38 -14.04 -9.09 3.57
N ARG A 39 -14.32 -7.84 3.18
CA ARG A 39 -14.04 -6.66 4.01
C ARG A 39 -15.18 -6.36 4.98
N GLU A 40 -16.41 -6.53 4.53
CA GLU A 40 -17.62 -6.30 5.31
C GLU A 40 -17.84 -7.38 6.36
N ASP A 41 -17.70 -8.64 5.99
CA ASP A 41 -17.82 -9.81 6.88
C ASP A 41 -16.54 -10.66 6.82
N PRO A 42 -15.48 -10.23 7.52
CA PRO A 42 -14.19 -10.92 7.45
C PRO A 42 -14.27 -12.28 8.17
N PRO A 43 -13.97 -13.40 7.48
CA PRO A 43 -13.95 -14.71 8.10
C PRO A 43 -12.83 -14.83 9.15
N ALA A 44 -12.95 -15.82 10.04
CA ALA A 44 -12.03 -16.00 11.18
C ALA A 44 -10.55 -16.05 10.76
N TRP A 45 -10.22 -16.75 9.67
CA TRP A 45 -8.84 -16.82 9.15
C TRP A 45 -8.31 -15.45 8.71
N LEU A 46 -9.16 -14.59 8.14
CA LEU A 46 -8.75 -13.26 7.69
C LEU A 46 -8.54 -12.32 8.88
N VAL A 47 -9.39 -12.43 9.90
CA VAL A 47 -9.23 -11.70 11.16
C VAL A 47 -7.92 -12.10 11.84
N GLU A 48 -7.63 -13.40 11.90
CA GLU A 48 -6.40 -13.94 12.50
C GLU A 48 -5.15 -13.42 11.78
N LEU A 49 -5.10 -13.52 10.45
CA LEU A 49 -3.97 -13.00 9.67
C LEU A 49 -3.78 -11.48 9.83
N ARG A 50 -4.86 -10.72 9.99
CA ARG A 50 -4.79 -9.26 10.23
C ARG A 50 -4.33 -8.92 11.64
N ARG A 51 -4.53 -9.80 12.61
CA ARG A 51 -4.13 -9.58 14.02
C ARG A 51 -2.71 -10.03 14.28
N ASN A 52 -2.35 -11.22 13.80
CA ASN A 52 -1.12 -11.91 14.19
C ASN A 52 -0.11 -12.03 13.05
N GLY A 53 -0.56 -11.83 11.81
CA GLY A 53 0.28 -12.00 10.63
C GLY A 53 0.36 -13.48 10.20
N PRO A 54 1.35 -13.85 9.38
CA PRO A 54 2.45 -13.02 8.90
C PRO A 54 1.95 -11.84 8.05
N PHE A 55 2.44 -10.64 8.36
CA PHE A 55 2.10 -9.41 7.67
C PHE A 55 2.95 -9.25 6.42
N PRO A 56 2.39 -8.78 5.30
CA PRO A 56 3.20 -8.46 4.13
C PRO A 56 4.10 -7.25 4.42
N ARG A 57 5.22 -7.18 3.71
CA ARG A 57 6.22 -6.11 3.75
C ARG A 57 5.68 -4.68 3.91
N ASP A 58 4.56 -4.38 3.26
CA ASP A 58 3.92 -3.06 3.28
C ASP A 58 3.32 -2.72 4.64
N VAL A 59 2.73 -3.72 5.28
CA VAL A 59 2.16 -3.62 6.61
C VAL A 59 3.26 -3.64 7.66
N VAL A 60 4.31 -4.46 7.46
CA VAL A 60 5.51 -4.47 8.32
C VAL A 60 6.18 -3.08 8.36
N ALA A 61 6.45 -2.50 7.18
CA ALA A 61 7.07 -1.18 7.08
C ALA A 61 6.24 -0.08 7.76
N GLN A 62 4.91 -0.12 7.59
CA GLN A 62 3.98 0.78 8.30
C GLN A 62 4.03 0.60 9.81
N LYS A 63 3.96 -0.63 10.31
CA LYS A 63 4.02 -0.94 11.75
C LYS A 63 5.35 -0.51 12.37
N LEU A 64 6.46 -0.64 11.64
CA LEU A 64 7.78 -0.20 12.07
C LEU A 64 8.02 1.30 11.90
N GLY A 65 7.16 2.02 11.17
CA GLY A 65 7.30 3.46 10.94
C GLY A 65 8.47 3.82 10.01
N ILE A 66 8.72 2.98 9.01
CA ILE A 66 9.81 3.14 8.04
C ILE A 66 9.31 2.96 6.60
N SER A 67 10.14 3.29 5.62
CA SER A 67 9.82 3.02 4.22
C SER A 67 10.05 1.54 3.86
N ARG A 68 9.33 1.04 2.84
CA ARG A 68 9.60 -0.28 2.24
C ARG A 68 11.08 -0.40 1.87
N ALA A 69 11.66 0.62 1.22
CA ALA A 69 13.06 0.62 0.83
C ALA A 69 14.01 0.48 2.03
N GLY A 70 13.71 1.16 3.15
CA GLY A 70 14.45 1.02 4.41
C GLY A 70 14.43 -0.40 4.95
N LEU A 71 13.24 -1.01 4.96
CA LEU A 71 13.08 -2.41 5.36
C LEU A 71 13.89 -3.37 4.47
N ALA A 72 13.98 -3.13 3.15
CA ALA A 72 14.80 -3.96 2.26
C ALA A 72 16.30 -3.83 2.55
N ARG A 73 16.78 -2.63 2.86
CA ARG A 73 18.20 -2.40 3.18
C ARG A 73 18.63 -3.10 4.46
N ALA A 74 17.69 -3.30 5.40
CA ALA A 74 17.93 -4.06 6.62
C ALA A 74 18.04 -5.58 6.39
N GLY A 75 17.68 -6.09 5.21
CA GLY A 75 17.74 -7.52 4.90
C GLY A 75 16.79 -8.39 5.73
N VAL A 76 15.76 -7.80 6.34
CA VAL A 76 14.77 -8.53 7.13
C VAL A 76 13.72 -9.19 6.24
N SER A 77 13.04 -10.21 6.78
CA SER A 77 12.03 -11.00 6.07
C SER A 77 10.95 -10.11 5.42
N ASP A 78 10.51 -10.53 4.23
CA ASP A 78 9.42 -9.89 3.48
C ASP A 78 8.05 -10.07 4.15
N ALA A 79 7.95 -10.95 5.14
CA ALA A 79 6.77 -11.09 5.98
C ALA A 79 7.14 -11.35 7.44
N MET A 80 6.44 -10.70 8.37
CA MET A 80 6.71 -10.80 9.81
C MET A 80 5.43 -10.95 10.63
N THR A 81 5.47 -11.68 11.72
CA THR A 81 4.35 -11.81 12.68
C THR A 81 4.26 -10.59 13.60
N SER A 82 3.19 -10.51 14.39
CA SER A 82 3.07 -9.48 15.43
C SER A 82 4.18 -9.59 16.48
N ASP A 83 4.61 -10.81 16.79
CA ASP A 83 5.63 -11.07 17.81
C ASP A 83 7.01 -10.58 17.36
N GLU A 84 7.43 -10.96 16.14
CA GLU A 84 8.71 -10.51 15.57
C GLU A 84 8.77 -8.97 15.41
N ILE A 85 7.65 -8.35 15.05
CA ILE A 85 7.54 -6.88 15.01
C ILE A 85 7.65 -6.30 16.42
N GLY A 86 6.98 -6.93 17.39
CA GLY A 86 7.03 -6.55 18.80
C GLY A 86 8.45 -6.55 19.35
N GLU A 87 9.23 -7.59 19.04
CA GLU A 87 10.65 -7.71 19.41
C GLU A 87 11.47 -6.54 18.84
N LEU A 88 11.33 -6.24 17.55
CA LEU A 88 12.01 -5.10 16.92
C LEU A 88 11.59 -3.75 17.51
N ILE A 89 10.36 -3.62 17.98
CA ILE A 89 9.89 -2.38 18.61
C ILE A 89 10.44 -2.26 20.04
N ALA A 90 10.50 -3.37 20.77
CA ALA A 90 10.96 -3.42 22.16
C ALA A 90 12.47 -3.18 22.27
N ASP A 91 13.26 -3.78 21.38
CA ASP A 91 14.70 -3.58 21.30
C ASP A 91 15.08 -3.09 19.89
N PRO A 92 14.89 -1.78 19.59
CA PRO A 92 15.09 -1.27 18.25
C PRO A 92 16.58 -1.27 17.87
N PRO A 93 16.99 -2.07 16.87
CA PRO A 93 18.36 -2.08 16.40
C PRO A 93 18.72 -0.73 15.75
N GLY A 94 20.02 -0.42 15.68
CA GLY A 94 20.50 0.87 15.16
C GLY A 94 19.95 1.24 13.78
N TRP A 95 19.89 0.26 12.86
CA TRP A 95 19.32 0.49 11.53
C TRP A 95 17.84 0.93 11.59
N LEU A 96 17.04 0.39 12.52
CA LEU A 96 15.62 0.74 12.63
C LEU A 96 15.44 2.18 13.10
N VAL A 97 16.31 2.62 14.01
CA VAL A 97 16.34 4.01 14.49
C VAL A 97 16.70 4.96 13.34
N GLU A 98 17.76 4.66 12.60
CA GLU A 98 18.20 5.45 11.44
C GLU A 98 17.13 5.54 10.34
N GLU A 99 16.47 4.42 10.05
CA GLU A 99 15.39 4.36 9.07
C GLU A 99 14.17 5.18 9.49
N ARG A 100 13.78 5.15 10.76
CA ARG A 100 12.67 5.96 11.29
C ARG A 100 12.97 7.45 11.16
N GLU A 101 14.19 7.88 11.48
CA GLU A 101 14.59 9.28 11.35
C GLU A 101 14.63 9.72 9.88
N THR A 102 15.14 8.86 9.00
CA THR A 102 15.13 9.10 7.54
C THR A 102 13.70 9.23 7.03
N HIS A 103 12.80 8.32 7.44
CA HIS A 103 11.41 8.33 7.01
C HIS A 103 10.68 9.59 7.48
N LYS A 104 10.85 10.00 8.75
CA LYS A 104 10.29 11.25 9.29
C LYS A 104 10.75 12.49 8.51
N LYS A 105 12.05 12.57 8.17
CA LYS A 105 12.60 13.69 7.38
C LYS A 105 11.95 13.77 6.00
N VAL A 106 11.78 12.63 5.33
CA VAL A 106 11.13 12.55 4.01
C VAL A 106 9.65 12.99 4.10
N LEU A 107 8.91 12.53 5.11
CA LEU A 107 7.52 12.93 5.32
C LEU A 107 7.39 14.44 5.57
N LYS A 108 8.29 15.02 6.38
CA LYS A 108 8.32 16.46 6.63
C LYS A 108 8.63 17.27 5.38
N ALA A 109 9.57 16.81 4.54
CA ALA A 109 9.89 17.45 3.27
C ALA A 109 8.67 17.46 2.33
N GLN A 110 8.00 16.32 2.18
CA GLN A 110 6.79 16.19 1.33
C GLN A 110 5.62 17.05 1.83
N ALA A 111 5.45 17.20 3.14
CA ALA A 111 4.40 18.05 3.72
C ALA A 111 4.71 19.56 3.59
N GLY A 112 5.98 19.94 3.45
CA GLY A 112 6.44 21.33 3.41
C GLY A 112 6.52 21.96 2.02
N GLU A 113 6.41 21.18 0.95
CA GLU A 113 6.44 21.70 -0.43
C GLU A 113 5.02 21.93 -0.98
N PRO A 114 4.54 23.18 -1.08
CA PRO A 114 3.42 23.47 -1.96
C PRO A 114 3.86 23.16 -3.39
N GLN A 115 3.27 22.12 -3.99
CA GLN A 115 3.46 21.85 -5.42
C GLN A 115 3.10 23.12 -6.21
N PRO A 116 3.99 23.60 -7.11
CA PRO A 116 3.64 24.74 -7.95
C PRO A 116 2.39 24.38 -8.74
N ALA A 117 1.32 25.17 -8.57
CA ALA A 117 0.08 24.98 -9.30
C ALA A 117 0.40 24.86 -10.80
N PRO A 118 -0.19 23.89 -11.53
CA PRO A 118 0.10 23.74 -12.95
C PRO A 118 -0.23 25.05 -13.67
N ALA A 119 0.76 25.63 -14.34
CA ALA A 119 0.61 26.89 -15.07
C ALA A 119 -0.56 26.74 -16.06
N ARG A 120 -1.67 27.43 -15.77
CA ARG A 120 -2.84 27.47 -16.66
C ARG A 120 -2.40 28.16 -17.94
N LYS A 121 -2.27 27.41 -19.03
CA LYS A 121 -2.06 27.99 -20.36
C LYS A 121 -3.21 28.96 -20.65
N PRO A 122 -2.93 30.21 -21.09
CA PRO A 122 -4.01 31.14 -21.41
C PRO A 122 -4.88 30.54 -22.52
N ARG A 123 -6.20 30.54 -22.29
CA ARG A 123 -7.20 30.15 -23.30
C ARG A 123 -7.04 31.08 -24.49
N SER A 124 -6.53 30.56 -25.61
CA SER A 124 -6.49 31.27 -26.88
C SER A 124 -7.92 31.62 -27.30
N THR A 125 -8.26 32.91 -27.25
CA THR A 125 -9.47 33.46 -27.87
C THR A 125 -9.12 33.92 -29.27
N ALA A 126 -8.92 32.98 -30.19
CA ALA A 126 -8.84 33.30 -31.61
C ALA A 126 -10.27 33.54 -32.17
N PRO A 127 -10.55 34.68 -32.81
CA PRO A 127 -11.85 34.92 -33.43
C PRO A 127 -12.02 34.00 -34.65
N LYS A 128 -13.14 33.28 -34.69
CA LYS A 128 -13.52 32.36 -35.76
C LYS A 128 -13.85 33.17 -37.02
N GLN A 129 -12.88 33.33 -37.92
CA GLN A 129 -13.10 33.86 -39.26
C GLN A 129 -14.11 32.94 -39.98
N ARG A 130 -15.36 33.40 -40.13
CA ARG A 130 -16.37 32.72 -40.96
C ARG A 130 -16.06 33.03 -42.42
N GLY A 131 -15.56 32.02 -43.13
CA GLY A 131 -15.44 32.03 -44.58
C GLY A 131 -16.79 32.31 -45.24
N ARG A 132 -16.79 33.33 -46.09
CA ARG A 132 -17.86 33.73 -47.00
C ARG A 132 -17.80 32.79 -48.20
N TRP A 133 -18.80 31.93 -48.36
CA TRP A 133 -18.99 31.12 -49.56
C TRP A 133 -19.39 32.02 -50.74
N ARG A 134 -18.70 31.92 -51.86
CA ARG A 134 -19.19 32.32 -53.18
C ARG A 134 -18.57 31.44 -54.25
#